data_AF-A0A935YAS3-F1
#
_entry.id   AF-A0A935YAS3-F1
#
_cell.length_a   1.000
_cell.length_b   1.000
_cell.length_c   1.000
_cell.angle_alpha   90.00
_cell.angle_beta   90.00
_cell.angle_gamma   90.00
#
_symmetry.space_group_name_H-M   'P 1'
#
loop_
_entity.id
_entity.type
_entity.pdbx_description
1 polymer ?
#
loop_
_entity_poly.entity_id
_entity_poly.type
_entity_poly.pdbx_seq_one_letter_code
_entity_poly.pdbx_strand_id
1 'polypeptide(L)'
;MFRSWESERAVTYRRLNNLTGLPGTAVTIQRMVFGNAGSGSGSGVGFTRNPATGANELYMEFLFNAQGEDVVSGRFPVDAADTLKSLQPEAYARLLTIRDRLERNFGDVQDFEFTIEAGKVFLLQTRRAKRTDWAALRMAVDMAREGLIEPDDALARVVDLDLEQLVRYRLQDAGRAPLATAKSAGIGVASGRIALTSDAALAMAAQGESAILVRSDTTTDDIAGMNAAAAILTAHGGRTSHAAVIARQLNKVCLVGCNALAVATDNASCVIGGQRFAPGDLITLDGDLGAVYEGRLDVVAERPVDDLAQLETWRRGQGAARPVVSATA
;
A
#
# COMPACT_ATOMS: atom_id res chain seq x y z
N MET A 1 -25.20 4.61 12.25
CA MET A 1 -24.53 5.43 11.21
C MET A 1 -24.29 6.86 11.68
N PHE A 2 -25.26 7.78 11.74
CA PHE A 2 -24.94 9.17 12.13
C PHE A 2 -24.24 9.33 13.50
N ARG A 3 -24.58 8.50 14.50
CA ARG A 3 -23.87 8.50 15.79
C ARG A 3 -22.40 8.12 15.72
N SER A 4 -21.96 7.34 14.72
CA SER A 4 -20.54 6.97 14.61
C SER A 4 -19.66 8.13 14.16
N TRP A 5 -20.24 9.18 13.56
CA TRP A 5 -19.54 10.42 13.25
C TRP A 5 -18.98 11.11 14.50
N GLU A 6 -19.69 11.01 15.63
CA GLU A 6 -19.30 11.57 16.93
C GLU A 6 -18.60 10.54 17.84
N SER A 7 -18.20 9.40 17.29
CA SER A 7 -17.40 8.44 18.07
C SER A 7 -16.04 9.04 18.44
N GLU A 8 -15.52 8.69 19.62
CA GLU A 8 -14.21 9.15 20.10
C GLU A 8 -13.09 8.88 19.08
N ARG A 9 -13.13 7.72 18.42
CA ARG A 9 -12.22 7.36 17.33
C ARG A 9 -12.30 8.33 16.15
N ALA A 10 -13.50 8.68 15.70
CA ALA A 10 -13.70 9.60 14.57
C ALA A 10 -13.28 11.04 14.93
N VAL A 11 -13.60 11.50 16.14
CA VAL A 11 -13.19 12.82 16.66
C VAL A 11 -11.66 12.91 16.74
N THR A 12 -11.02 11.88 17.29
CA THR A 12 -9.56 11.81 17.41
C THR A 12 -8.89 11.81 16.04
N TYR A 13 -9.39 11.00 15.10
CA TYR A 13 -8.88 10.97 13.74
C TYR A 13 -8.97 12.34 13.05
N ARG A 14 -10.12 13.02 13.17
CA ARG A 14 -10.29 14.37 12.61
C ARG A 14 -9.30 15.36 13.23
N ARG A 15 -9.09 15.31 14.55
CA ARG A 15 -8.11 16.16 15.25
C ARG A 15 -6.68 15.91 14.75
N LEU A 16 -6.26 14.65 14.66
CA LEU A 16 -4.91 14.29 14.21
C LEU A 16 -4.65 14.67 12.75
N ASN A 17 -5.69 14.70 11.92
CA ASN A 17 -5.59 15.06 10.50
C ASN A 17 -6.02 16.51 10.21
N ASN A 18 -6.22 17.35 11.24
CA ASN A 18 -6.65 18.75 11.12
C ASN A 18 -7.92 18.94 10.26
N LEU A 19 -8.87 18.01 10.33
CA LEU A 19 -10.13 18.04 9.57
C LEU A 19 -11.20 18.81 10.34
N THR A 20 -11.37 20.10 10.03
CA THR A 20 -12.34 20.99 10.66
C THR A 20 -13.48 21.38 9.70
N GLY A 21 -14.62 21.81 10.25
CA GLY A 21 -15.74 22.34 9.45
C GLY A 21 -16.54 21.32 8.63
N LEU A 22 -16.27 20.01 8.77
CA LEU A 22 -17.01 18.98 8.04
C LEU A 22 -18.45 18.83 8.58
N PRO A 23 -19.48 18.80 7.72
CA PRO A 23 -20.89 18.86 8.14
C PRO A 23 -21.43 17.54 8.71
N GLY A 24 -20.74 16.42 8.49
CA GLY A 24 -21.20 15.10 8.92
C GLY A 24 -20.73 13.97 8.00
N THR A 25 -21.38 12.83 8.12
CA THR A 25 -21.20 11.66 7.26
C THR A 25 -22.46 11.35 6.47
N ALA A 26 -22.31 10.87 5.23
CA ALA A 26 -23.42 10.43 4.39
C ALA A 26 -23.80 8.97 4.68
N VAL A 27 -24.99 8.56 4.23
CA VAL A 27 -25.44 7.16 4.28
C VAL A 27 -25.81 6.72 2.87
N THR A 28 -25.13 5.69 2.37
CA THR A 28 -25.42 5.07 1.08
C THR A 28 -26.27 3.81 1.30
N ILE A 29 -27.46 3.77 0.70
CA ILE A 29 -28.32 2.58 0.67
C ILE A 29 -28.23 2.01 -0.74
N GLN A 30 -27.76 0.76 -0.86
CA GLN A 30 -27.48 0.12 -2.13
C GLN A 30 -28.17 -1.25 -2.20
N ARG A 31 -28.59 -1.65 -3.40
CA ARG A 31 -29.01 -3.03 -3.66
C ARG A 31 -27.83 -3.98 -3.44
N MET A 32 -28.08 -5.07 -2.71
CA MET A 32 -27.08 -6.11 -2.48
C MET A 32 -26.77 -6.90 -3.74
N VAL A 33 -25.51 -7.33 -3.84
CA VAL A 33 -24.99 -8.33 -4.78
C VAL A 33 -24.14 -9.31 -3.98
N PHE A 34 -24.14 -10.59 -4.36
CA PHE A 34 -23.60 -11.66 -3.52
C PHE A 34 -22.38 -12.35 -4.12
N GLY A 35 -21.20 -12.12 -3.52
CA GLY A 35 -19.96 -12.82 -3.86
C GLY A 35 -19.91 -14.26 -3.36
N ASN A 36 -20.83 -14.65 -2.48
CA ASN A 36 -20.94 -15.97 -1.86
C ASN A 36 -22.14 -16.79 -2.38
N ALA A 37 -22.59 -16.54 -3.61
CA ALA A 37 -23.72 -17.24 -4.23
C ALA A 37 -23.31 -18.54 -4.96
N GLY A 38 -22.12 -19.09 -4.69
CA GLY A 38 -21.59 -20.30 -5.31
C GLY A 38 -20.24 -20.09 -6.02
N SER A 39 -19.77 -21.14 -6.71
CA SER A 39 -18.43 -21.18 -7.34
C SER A 39 -18.23 -20.17 -8.47
N GLY A 40 -19.33 -19.67 -9.05
CA GLY A 40 -19.30 -18.62 -10.07
C GLY A 40 -19.25 -17.20 -9.51
N SER A 41 -19.13 -17.04 -8.19
CA SER A 41 -19.18 -15.75 -7.50
C SER A 41 -17.93 -15.51 -6.67
N GLY A 42 -17.67 -14.25 -6.34
CA GLY A 42 -16.61 -13.85 -5.41
C GLY A 42 -16.58 -12.35 -5.18
N SER A 43 -15.74 -11.90 -4.26
CA SER A 43 -15.54 -10.48 -3.95
C SER A 43 -14.06 -10.13 -4.03
N GLY A 44 -13.77 -8.88 -4.38
CA GLY A 44 -12.38 -8.44 -4.48
C GLY A 44 -12.20 -6.93 -4.38
N VAL A 45 -10.94 -6.57 -4.17
CA VAL A 45 -10.44 -5.20 -4.16
C VAL A 45 -9.35 -5.11 -5.22
N GLY A 46 -9.39 -4.07 -6.03
CA GLY A 46 -8.49 -3.87 -7.16
C GLY A 46 -7.91 -2.47 -7.18
N PHE A 47 -6.69 -2.37 -7.68
CA PHE A 47 -6.02 -1.13 -8.01
C PHE A 47 -5.70 -1.17 -9.50
N THR A 48 -5.99 -0.07 -10.17
CA THR A 48 -5.76 0.07 -11.62
C THR A 48 -4.28 0.00 -12.01
N ARG A 49 -3.38 0.34 -11.07
CA ARG A 49 -1.91 0.14 -11.14
C ARG A 49 -1.41 -0.37 -9.78
N ASN A 50 -0.22 -0.94 -9.75
CA ASN A 50 0.39 -1.42 -8.51
C ASN A 50 0.70 -0.24 -7.56
N PRO A 51 0.01 -0.11 -6.40
CA PRO A 51 0.09 1.07 -5.54
C PRO A 51 1.42 1.19 -4.78
N ALA A 52 2.28 0.17 -4.83
CA ALA A 52 3.58 0.16 -4.17
C ALA A 52 4.74 0.43 -5.13
N THR A 53 4.72 -0.16 -6.33
CA THR A 53 5.81 -0.01 -7.32
C THR A 53 5.53 1.03 -8.39
N GLY A 54 4.25 1.38 -8.62
CA GLY A 54 3.81 2.19 -9.75
C GLY A 54 3.64 1.43 -11.05
N ALA A 55 3.89 0.11 -11.08
CA ALA A 55 3.78 -0.70 -12.29
C ALA A 55 2.37 -0.63 -12.91
N ASN A 56 2.31 -0.50 -14.24
CA ASN A 56 1.07 -0.38 -15.01
C ASN A 56 0.39 -1.76 -15.20
N GLU A 57 -0.03 -2.37 -14.10
CA GLU A 57 -0.68 -3.69 -14.06
C GLU A 57 -1.93 -3.66 -13.16
N LEU A 58 -2.94 -4.49 -13.48
CA LEU A 58 -4.08 -4.68 -12.57
C LEU A 58 -3.59 -5.41 -11.31
N TYR A 59 -3.57 -4.71 -10.19
CA TYR A 59 -3.17 -5.26 -8.90
C TYR A 59 -4.43 -5.54 -8.07
N MET A 60 -4.68 -6.79 -7.67
CA MET A 60 -5.93 -7.14 -7.01
C MET A 60 -5.79 -8.27 -5.99
N GLU A 61 -6.72 -8.28 -5.04
CA GLU A 61 -7.01 -9.40 -4.15
C GLU A 61 -8.45 -9.86 -4.41
N PHE A 62 -8.66 -11.17 -4.58
CA PHE A 62 -9.96 -11.74 -4.87
C PHE A 62 -10.14 -13.06 -4.11
N LEU A 63 -11.38 -13.33 -3.70
CA LEU A 63 -11.78 -14.59 -3.08
C LEU A 63 -13.06 -15.11 -3.74
N PHE A 64 -13.02 -16.36 -4.19
CA PHE A 64 -14.21 -17.06 -4.65
C PHE A 64 -15.14 -17.40 -3.50
N ASN A 65 -16.44 -17.36 -3.78
CA ASN A 65 -17.52 -17.72 -2.85
C ASN A 65 -17.42 -17.02 -1.48
N ALA A 66 -17.02 -15.75 -1.48
CA ALA A 66 -16.75 -14.95 -0.29
C ALA A 66 -17.43 -13.58 -0.35
N GLN A 67 -17.50 -12.89 0.79
CA GLN A 67 -17.98 -11.50 0.88
C GLN A 67 -16.81 -10.54 1.11
N GLY A 68 -17.06 -9.23 0.94
CA GLY A 68 -16.01 -8.20 1.04
C GLY A 68 -15.26 -8.20 2.39
N GLU A 69 -15.95 -8.54 3.49
CA GLU A 69 -15.32 -8.67 4.81
C GLU A 69 -14.21 -9.73 4.84
N ASP A 70 -14.41 -10.85 4.15
CA ASP A 70 -13.45 -11.95 4.11
C ASP A 70 -12.15 -11.51 3.40
N VAL A 71 -12.26 -10.68 2.36
CA VAL A 71 -11.13 -10.12 1.62
C VAL A 71 -10.33 -9.17 2.50
N VAL A 72 -10.99 -8.21 3.14
CA VAL A 72 -10.34 -7.17 3.96
C VAL A 72 -9.72 -7.75 5.22
N SER A 73 -10.36 -8.78 5.81
CA SER A 73 -9.83 -9.45 7.01
C SER A 73 -8.48 -10.13 6.78
N GLY A 74 -8.16 -10.48 5.53
CA GLY A 74 -6.92 -11.20 5.19
C GLY A 74 -6.84 -12.61 5.78
N ARG A 75 -7.94 -13.16 6.30
CA ARG A 75 -8.00 -14.49 6.94
C ARG A 75 -7.85 -15.63 5.95
N PHE A 76 -8.19 -15.39 4.68
CA PHE A 76 -8.06 -16.39 3.62
C PHE A 76 -6.89 -16.04 2.69
N PRO A 77 -6.15 -17.05 2.21
CA PRO A 77 -5.19 -16.82 1.13
C PRO A 77 -5.95 -16.25 -0.06
N VAL A 78 -5.52 -15.09 -0.53
CA VAL A 78 -6.15 -14.42 -1.68
C VAL A 78 -5.75 -15.18 -2.94
N ASP A 79 -6.72 -15.43 -3.82
CA ASP A 79 -6.44 -16.04 -5.10
C ASP A 79 -5.62 -15.07 -5.96
N ALA A 80 -4.60 -15.60 -6.63
CA ALA A 80 -3.85 -14.80 -7.59
C ALA A 80 -4.79 -14.28 -8.68
N ALA A 81 -4.52 -13.09 -9.22
CA ALA A 81 -5.24 -12.58 -10.39
C ALA A 81 -5.26 -13.61 -11.55
N ASP A 82 -4.21 -14.43 -11.64
CA ASP A 82 -4.09 -15.55 -12.57
C ASP A 82 -5.15 -16.64 -12.37
N THR A 83 -5.56 -16.92 -11.13
CA THR A 83 -6.65 -17.85 -10.82
C THR A 83 -7.97 -17.33 -11.40
N LEU A 84 -8.30 -16.06 -11.17
CA LEU A 84 -9.51 -15.45 -11.74
C LEU A 84 -9.46 -15.43 -13.26
N LYS A 85 -8.31 -15.05 -13.83
CA LYS A 85 -8.08 -15.06 -15.28
C LYS A 85 -8.29 -16.44 -15.89
N SER A 86 -7.89 -17.49 -15.18
CA SER A 86 -8.02 -18.87 -15.64
C SER A 86 -9.45 -19.42 -15.51
N LEU A 87 -10.11 -19.17 -14.38
CA LEU A 87 -11.43 -19.73 -14.07
C LEU A 87 -12.60 -18.91 -14.64
N GLN A 88 -12.47 -17.59 -14.71
CA GLN A 88 -13.49 -16.66 -15.22
C GLN A 88 -12.88 -15.58 -16.13
N PRO A 89 -12.37 -15.96 -17.32
CA PRO A 89 -11.67 -15.04 -18.22
C PRO A 89 -12.53 -13.86 -18.67
N GLU A 90 -13.84 -14.05 -18.84
CA GLU A 90 -14.77 -12.97 -19.21
C GLU A 90 -14.89 -11.90 -18.13
N ALA A 91 -14.97 -12.32 -16.86
CA ALA A 91 -15.01 -11.41 -15.73
C ALA A 91 -13.68 -10.65 -15.59
N TYR A 92 -12.54 -11.35 -15.77
CA TYR A 92 -11.22 -10.72 -15.75
C TYR A 92 -11.06 -9.69 -16.88
N ALA A 93 -11.45 -10.02 -18.12
CA ALA A 93 -11.43 -9.08 -19.25
C ALA A 93 -12.35 -7.87 -18.99
N ARG A 94 -13.49 -8.08 -18.32
CA ARG A 94 -14.37 -6.99 -17.91
C ARG A 94 -13.71 -6.09 -16.86
N LEU A 95 -12.97 -6.63 -15.91
CA LEU A 95 -12.21 -5.84 -14.92
C LEU A 95 -11.12 -4.99 -15.59
N LEU A 96 -10.40 -5.53 -16.58
CA LEU A 96 -9.44 -4.74 -17.37
C LEU A 96 -10.13 -3.57 -18.11
N THR A 97 -11.31 -3.83 -18.69
CA THR A 97 -12.10 -2.76 -19.33
C THR A 97 -12.55 -1.70 -18.33
N ILE A 98 -12.95 -2.10 -17.12
CA ILE A 98 -13.36 -1.19 -16.05
C ILE A 98 -12.17 -0.34 -15.60
N ARG A 99 -11.02 -0.97 -15.37
CA ARG A 99 -9.75 -0.31 -15.02
C ARG A 99 -9.45 0.84 -15.97
N ASP A 100 -9.42 0.57 -17.27
CA ASP A 100 -9.02 1.59 -18.25
C ASP A 100 -10.06 2.73 -18.31
N ARG A 101 -11.34 2.43 -18.09
CA ARG A 101 -12.40 3.45 -18.01
C ARG A 101 -12.28 4.29 -16.75
N LEU A 102 -11.93 3.68 -15.62
CA LEU A 102 -11.71 4.38 -14.36
C LEU A 102 -10.55 5.38 -14.51
N GLU A 103 -9.40 4.96 -15.03
CA GLU A 103 -8.27 5.87 -15.23
C GLU A 103 -8.60 7.00 -16.20
N ARG A 104 -9.24 6.71 -17.34
CA ARG A 104 -9.65 7.75 -18.31
C ARG A 104 -10.66 8.74 -17.73
N ASN A 105 -11.61 8.29 -16.93
CA ASN A 105 -12.65 9.16 -16.39
C ASN A 105 -12.17 10.03 -15.23
N PHE A 106 -11.31 9.48 -14.37
CA PHE A 106 -10.82 10.20 -13.19
C PHE A 106 -9.45 10.86 -13.41
N GLY A 107 -8.80 10.56 -14.52
CA GLY A 107 -7.44 11.00 -14.84
C GLY A 107 -6.40 10.47 -13.87
N ASP A 108 -6.69 9.49 -13.02
CA ASP A 108 -5.77 9.03 -11.97
C ASP A 108 -6.06 7.59 -11.57
N VAL A 109 -5.06 6.95 -10.95
CA VAL A 109 -5.13 5.56 -10.48
C VAL A 109 -6.24 5.43 -9.43
N GLN A 110 -7.14 4.50 -9.69
CA GLN A 110 -8.24 4.14 -8.80
C GLN A 110 -7.95 2.87 -8.00
N ASP A 111 -8.36 2.91 -6.74
CA ASP A 111 -8.65 1.78 -5.85
C ASP A 111 -10.17 1.53 -5.92
N PHE A 112 -10.58 0.31 -6.23
CA PHE A 112 -11.97 -0.04 -6.44
C PHE A 112 -12.34 -1.39 -5.81
N GLU A 113 -13.59 -1.47 -5.35
CA GLU A 113 -14.17 -2.68 -4.77
C GLU A 113 -15.21 -3.25 -5.75
N PHE A 114 -15.20 -4.57 -5.92
CA PHE A 114 -16.09 -5.24 -6.84
C PHE A 114 -16.56 -6.59 -6.31
N THR A 115 -17.70 -7.03 -6.85
CA THR A 115 -18.25 -8.37 -6.62
C THR A 115 -18.57 -9.01 -7.96
N ILE A 116 -18.27 -10.29 -8.09
CA ILE A 116 -18.75 -11.14 -9.16
C ILE A 116 -19.91 -11.97 -8.58
N GLU A 117 -21.09 -11.83 -9.17
CA GLU A 117 -22.26 -12.64 -8.82
C GLU A 117 -22.70 -13.41 -10.05
N ALA A 118 -22.58 -14.75 -10.00
CA ALA A 118 -22.89 -15.64 -11.12
C ALA A 118 -22.22 -15.22 -12.44
N GLY A 119 -20.91 -14.93 -12.38
CA GLY A 119 -20.09 -14.51 -13.52
C GLY A 119 -20.25 -13.04 -13.93
N LYS A 120 -21.20 -12.30 -13.35
CA LYS A 120 -21.42 -10.89 -13.67
C LYS A 120 -20.64 -9.98 -12.71
N VAL A 121 -19.84 -9.08 -13.27
CA VAL A 121 -19.06 -8.10 -12.50
C VAL A 121 -19.92 -6.89 -12.10
N PHE A 122 -19.91 -6.55 -10.82
CA PHE A 122 -20.53 -5.37 -10.24
C PHE A 122 -19.44 -4.53 -9.54
N LEU A 123 -19.36 -3.24 -9.90
CA LEU A 123 -18.48 -2.28 -9.23
C LEU A 123 -19.25 -1.66 -8.06
N LEU A 124 -18.66 -1.69 -6.87
CA LEU A 124 -19.32 -1.23 -5.63
C LEU A 124 -18.82 0.14 -5.21
N GLN A 125 -17.50 0.34 -5.25
CA GLN A 125 -16.84 1.56 -4.85
C GLN A 125 -15.65 1.83 -5.76
N THR A 126 -15.33 3.10 -5.98
CA THR A 126 -14.04 3.54 -6.52
C THR A 126 -13.62 4.81 -5.82
N ARG A 127 -12.31 4.98 -5.64
CA ARG A 127 -11.70 6.20 -5.12
C ARG A 127 -10.28 6.33 -5.64
N ARG A 128 -9.72 7.53 -5.52
CA ARG A 128 -8.30 7.74 -5.77
C ARG A 128 -7.45 6.80 -4.91
N ALA A 129 -6.57 6.03 -5.54
CA ALA A 129 -5.72 5.07 -4.86
C ALA A 129 -4.73 5.77 -3.93
N LYS A 130 -4.63 5.29 -2.68
CA LYS A 130 -3.47 5.56 -1.82
C LYS A 130 -2.30 4.73 -2.34
N ARG A 131 -1.10 5.33 -2.35
CA ARG A 131 0.09 4.78 -3.01
C ARG A 131 1.35 5.33 -2.34
N THR A 132 2.48 4.68 -2.55
CA THR A 132 3.80 5.17 -2.12
C THR A 132 4.23 6.36 -2.96
N ASP A 133 5.18 7.15 -2.48
CA ASP A 133 5.76 8.28 -3.21
C ASP A 133 6.45 7.80 -4.49
N TRP A 134 7.11 6.64 -4.42
CA TRP A 134 7.72 5.99 -5.58
C TRP A 134 6.68 5.68 -6.66
N ALA A 135 5.56 5.06 -6.24
CA ALA A 135 4.47 4.76 -7.14
C ALA A 135 3.80 6.04 -7.67
N ALA A 136 3.63 7.07 -6.83
CA ALA A 136 3.05 8.35 -7.23
C ALA A 136 3.85 9.02 -8.35
N LEU A 137 5.19 9.10 -8.19
CA LEU A 137 6.10 9.63 -9.21
C LEU A 137 5.97 8.85 -10.52
N ARG A 138 6.14 7.52 -10.45
CA ARG A 138 6.12 6.67 -11.64
C ARG A 138 4.78 6.74 -12.37
N MET A 139 3.66 6.65 -11.63
CA MET A 139 2.32 6.73 -12.20
C MET A 139 2.06 8.09 -12.86
N ALA A 140 2.50 9.21 -12.25
CA ALA A 140 2.35 10.52 -12.85
C ALA A 140 3.11 10.63 -14.18
N VAL A 141 4.35 10.11 -14.21
CA VAL A 141 5.17 10.09 -15.43
C VAL A 141 4.56 9.20 -16.51
N ASP A 142 4.20 7.96 -16.16
CA ASP A 142 3.62 7.00 -17.10
C ASP A 142 2.28 7.52 -17.68
N MET A 143 1.40 8.07 -16.84
CA MET A 143 0.12 8.62 -17.30
C MET A 143 0.27 9.80 -18.26
N ALA A 144 1.26 10.68 -18.04
CA ALA A 144 1.53 11.77 -18.97
C ALA A 144 2.13 11.27 -20.29
N ARG A 145 3.01 10.26 -20.26
CA ARG A 145 3.54 9.60 -21.46
C ARG A 145 2.44 8.90 -22.27
N GLU A 146 1.46 8.32 -21.59
CA GLU A 146 0.29 7.68 -22.19
C GLU A 146 -0.75 8.69 -22.71
N GLY A 147 -0.59 9.99 -22.44
CA GLY A 147 -1.55 11.04 -22.82
C GLY A 147 -2.86 11.00 -22.03
N LEU A 148 -2.87 10.36 -20.86
CA LEU A 148 -4.03 10.35 -19.96
C LEU A 148 -4.16 11.65 -19.17
N ILE A 149 -3.03 12.34 -18.96
CA ILE A 149 -2.93 13.62 -18.26
C ILE A 149 -1.90 14.50 -18.96
N GLU A 150 -1.96 15.80 -18.75
CA GLU A 150 -0.95 16.72 -19.28
C GLU A 150 0.33 16.67 -18.41
N PRO A 151 1.52 17.01 -18.97
CA PRO A 151 2.76 17.13 -18.19
C PRO A 151 2.63 18.05 -16.97
N ASP A 152 1.83 19.11 -17.08
CA ASP A 152 1.55 20.05 -15.98
C ASP A 152 0.78 19.39 -14.84
N ASP A 153 -0.18 18.51 -15.16
CA ASP A 153 -0.91 17.72 -14.17
C ASP A 153 0.00 16.71 -13.47
N ALA A 154 0.94 16.10 -14.21
CA ALA A 154 1.92 15.19 -13.64
C ALA A 154 2.82 15.92 -12.62
N LEU A 155 3.29 17.12 -12.96
CA LEU A 155 4.09 17.97 -12.06
C LEU A 155 3.30 18.39 -10.81
N ALA A 156 2.02 18.76 -10.97
CA ALA A 156 1.18 19.15 -9.85
C ALA A 156 0.93 17.99 -8.86
N ARG A 157 0.88 16.74 -9.33
CA ARG A 157 0.64 15.56 -8.47
C ARG A 157 1.80 15.18 -7.57
N VAL A 158 3.00 15.57 -7.95
CA VAL A 158 4.25 15.22 -7.24
C VAL A 158 4.84 16.43 -6.50
N VAL A 159 4.13 17.56 -6.46
CA VAL A 159 4.64 18.81 -5.88
C VAL A 159 4.95 18.70 -4.40
N ASP A 160 4.16 17.90 -3.68
CA ASP A 160 4.31 17.68 -2.23
C ASP A 160 5.28 16.53 -1.90
N LEU A 161 5.86 15.86 -2.92
CA LEU A 161 6.81 14.78 -2.70
C LEU A 161 8.22 15.35 -2.48
N ASP A 162 8.91 14.82 -1.47
CA ASP A 162 10.34 15.03 -1.31
C ASP A 162 11.12 14.13 -2.29
N LEU A 163 11.24 14.60 -3.53
CA LEU A 163 11.93 13.88 -4.61
C LEU A 163 13.44 13.70 -4.34
N GLU A 164 14.04 14.52 -3.47
CA GLU A 164 15.44 14.39 -3.08
C GLU A 164 15.64 13.19 -2.17
N GLN A 165 14.73 13.00 -1.22
CA GLN A 165 14.73 11.86 -0.29
C GLN A 165 14.08 10.60 -0.86
N LEU A 166 13.57 10.64 -2.11
CA LEU A 166 12.97 9.49 -2.76
C LEU A 166 14.05 8.45 -3.15
N VAL A 167 14.31 7.55 -2.20
CA VAL A 167 15.27 6.45 -2.29
C VAL A 167 14.59 5.19 -1.80
N ARG A 168 14.83 4.06 -2.49
CA ARG A 168 14.52 2.72 -1.96
C ARG A 168 15.79 1.91 -1.85
N TYR A 169 15.77 0.91 -0.96
CA TYR A 169 16.88 -0.02 -0.80
C TYR A 169 16.52 -1.38 -1.36
N ARG A 170 17.47 -2.05 -2.00
CA ARG A 170 17.37 -3.46 -2.43
C ARG A 170 18.48 -4.27 -1.79
N LEU A 171 18.29 -5.58 -1.65
CA LEU A 171 19.36 -6.48 -1.22
C LEU A 171 20.47 -6.51 -2.27
N GLN A 172 21.72 -6.44 -1.81
CA GLN A 172 22.89 -6.57 -2.68
C GLN A 172 23.10 -8.01 -3.16
N ASP A 173 22.91 -8.97 -2.24
CA ASP A 173 22.95 -10.41 -2.52
C ASP A 173 21.89 -11.11 -1.66
N ALA A 174 20.89 -11.69 -2.32
CA ALA A 174 19.81 -12.43 -1.68
C ALA A 174 20.10 -13.95 -1.57
N GLY A 175 21.35 -14.39 -1.78
CA GLY A 175 21.73 -15.80 -1.74
C GLY A 175 21.51 -16.53 -0.41
N ARG A 176 21.14 -15.80 0.66
CA ARG A 176 20.73 -16.38 1.94
C ARG A 176 19.27 -16.84 1.86
N ALA A 177 18.99 -18.05 2.33
CA ALA A 177 17.61 -18.52 2.41
C ALA A 177 16.79 -17.67 3.40
N PRO A 178 15.56 -17.25 3.06
CA PRO A 178 14.70 -16.52 3.99
C PRO A 178 14.22 -17.41 5.13
N LEU A 179 14.03 -16.82 6.31
CA LEU A 179 13.36 -17.44 7.46
C LEU A 179 11.89 -17.72 7.15
N ALA A 180 11.24 -16.75 6.49
CA ALA A 180 9.83 -16.78 6.18
C ALA A 180 9.53 -15.92 4.96
N THR A 181 8.37 -16.17 4.36
CA THR A 181 7.80 -15.34 3.29
C THR A 181 6.42 -14.83 3.68
N ALA A 182 6.07 -13.64 3.20
CA ALA A 182 4.83 -12.95 3.51
C ALA A 182 4.37 -12.10 2.30
N LYS A 183 3.16 -11.55 2.36
CA LYS A 183 2.65 -10.69 1.28
C LYS A 183 3.29 -9.31 1.37
N SER A 184 3.89 -8.87 0.27
CA SER A 184 4.40 -7.50 0.13
C SER A 184 3.28 -6.47 0.07
N ALA A 185 3.25 -5.57 1.05
CA ALA A 185 2.36 -4.41 1.09
C ALA A 185 3.12 -3.10 0.79
N GLY A 186 4.35 -2.97 1.30
CA GLY A 186 5.28 -1.89 1.02
C GLY A 186 6.57 -2.42 0.41
N ILE A 187 7.18 -1.66 -0.50
CA ILE A 187 8.36 -2.05 -1.29
C ILE A 187 9.68 -1.65 -0.63
N GLY A 188 10.77 -2.22 -1.11
CA GLY A 188 12.13 -1.96 -0.64
C GLY A 188 12.56 -2.82 0.56
N VAL A 189 13.78 -2.60 1.02
CA VAL A 189 14.43 -3.40 2.06
C VAL A 189 14.76 -2.56 3.28
N ALA A 190 14.54 -3.13 4.47
CA ALA A 190 14.86 -2.47 5.73
C ALA A 190 15.38 -3.48 6.75
N SER A 191 16.45 -3.11 7.44
CA SER A 191 17.06 -3.90 8.52
C SER A 191 17.04 -3.13 9.82
N GLY A 192 16.57 -3.78 10.88
CA GLY A 192 16.45 -3.15 12.20
C GLY A 192 16.20 -4.16 13.30
N ARG A 193 16.08 -3.64 14.52
CA ARG A 193 15.80 -4.40 15.73
C ARG A 193 14.31 -4.67 15.88
N ILE A 194 13.95 -5.86 16.33
CA ILE A 194 12.56 -6.24 16.57
C ILE A 194 11.98 -5.41 17.72
N ALA A 195 10.92 -4.67 17.43
CA ALA A 195 10.03 -4.04 18.40
C ALA A 195 8.68 -4.76 18.39
N LEU A 196 8.29 -5.35 19.53
CA LEU A 196 7.01 -6.08 19.65
C LEU A 196 5.82 -5.19 20.06
N THR A 197 6.07 -3.92 20.37
CA THR A 197 5.05 -2.92 20.71
C THR A 197 5.33 -1.58 20.02
N SER A 198 4.27 -0.77 19.86
CA SER A 198 4.37 0.60 19.33
C SER A 198 5.34 1.47 20.17
N ASP A 199 5.24 1.39 21.49
CA ASP A 199 6.12 2.12 22.41
C ASP A 199 7.58 1.69 22.31
N ALA A 200 7.84 0.38 22.12
CA ALA A 200 9.21 -0.10 21.91
C ALA A 200 9.79 0.44 20.60
N ALA A 201 9.00 0.50 19.52
CA ALA A 201 9.44 1.07 18.25
C ALA A 201 9.76 2.57 18.39
N LEU A 202 8.93 3.32 19.11
CA LEU A 202 9.17 4.73 19.43
C LEU A 202 10.44 4.94 20.27
N ALA A 203 10.64 4.11 21.29
CA ALA A 203 11.81 4.19 22.16
C ALA A 203 13.12 3.90 21.39
N MET A 204 13.12 2.89 20.52
CA MET A 204 14.26 2.57 19.65
C MET A 204 14.54 3.73 18.68
N ALA A 205 13.51 4.28 18.03
CA ALA A 205 13.67 5.40 17.12
C ALA A 205 14.22 6.66 17.83
N ALA A 206 13.77 6.93 19.06
CA ALA A 206 14.27 8.03 19.88
C ALA A 206 15.76 7.88 20.26
N GLN A 207 16.28 6.65 20.24
CA GLN A 207 17.70 6.34 20.46
C GLN A 207 18.51 6.34 19.15
N GLY A 208 17.89 6.65 18.01
CA GLY A 208 18.52 6.59 16.69
C GLY A 208 18.67 5.17 16.14
N GLU A 209 18.02 4.19 16.75
CA GLU A 209 18.05 2.80 16.30
C GLU A 209 16.95 2.54 15.26
N SER A 210 17.28 1.75 14.23
CA SER A 210 16.29 1.32 13.24
C SER A 210 15.44 0.19 13.84
N ALA A 211 14.13 0.41 13.96
CA ALA A 211 13.19 -0.57 14.51
C ALA A 211 12.39 -1.26 13.39
N ILE A 212 12.08 -2.54 13.60
CA ILE A 212 11.12 -3.32 12.81
C ILE A 212 9.96 -3.67 13.74
N LEU A 213 8.79 -3.07 13.49
CA LEU A 213 7.59 -3.32 14.28
C LEU A 213 6.99 -4.67 13.87
N VAL A 214 7.00 -5.63 14.80
CA VAL A 214 6.47 -6.98 14.58
C VAL A 214 5.24 -7.19 15.45
N ARG A 215 4.09 -7.48 14.82
CA ARG A 215 2.78 -7.61 15.49
C ARG A 215 1.99 -8.80 14.95
N SER A 216 1.04 -9.32 15.72
CA SER A 216 0.05 -10.26 15.16
C SER A 216 -0.87 -9.53 14.19
N ASP A 217 -1.41 -8.40 14.65
CA ASP A 217 -2.31 -7.49 13.94
C ASP A 217 -1.99 -6.05 14.35
N THR A 218 -2.22 -5.08 13.46
CA THR A 218 -2.09 -3.65 13.78
C THR A 218 -3.46 -3.01 14.05
N THR A 219 -3.54 -2.12 15.02
CA THR A 219 -4.69 -1.26 15.26
C THR A 219 -4.36 0.21 14.97
N THR A 220 -5.31 1.12 15.20
CA THR A 220 -5.04 2.56 15.11
C THR A 220 -4.05 3.05 16.15
N ASP A 221 -3.89 2.34 17.25
CA ASP A 221 -3.00 2.74 18.35
C ASP A 221 -1.53 2.46 17.99
N ASP A 222 -1.29 1.60 17.00
CA ASP A 222 0.03 1.28 16.49
C ASP A 222 0.57 2.33 15.50
N ILE A 223 -0.23 3.32 15.05
CA ILE A 223 0.16 4.26 13.98
C ILE A 223 1.44 5.04 14.33
N ALA A 224 1.60 5.45 15.60
CA ALA A 224 2.80 6.16 16.03
C ALA A 224 4.06 5.29 15.92
N GLY A 225 3.98 4.03 16.37
CA GLY A 225 5.06 3.06 16.23
C GLY A 225 5.33 2.66 14.78
N MET A 226 4.29 2.52 13.95
CA MET A 226 4.42 2.28 12.50
C MET A 226 5.18 3.41 11.80
N ASN A 227 4.92 4.66 12.19
CA ASN A 227 5.63 5.82 11.64
C ASN A 227 7.10 5.86 12.08
N ALA A 228 7.37 5.52 13.34
CA ALA A 228 8.72 5.49 13.90
C ALA A 228 9.57 4.34 13.37
N ALA A 229 8.97 3.18 13.09
CA ALA A 229 9.67 2.02 12.58
C ALA A 229 10.21 2.21 11.16
N ALA A 230 11.28 1.52 10.82
CA ALA A 230 11.79 1.43 9.46
C ALA A 230 10.94 0.46 8.60
N ALA A 231 10.40 -0.59 9.23
CA ALA A 231 9.52 -1.55 8.55
C ALA A 231 8.52 -2.19 9.51
N ILE A 232 7.52 -2.84 8.91
CA ILE A 232 6.41 -3.49 9.63
C ILE A 232 6.28 -4.94 9.15
N LEU A 233 6.13 -5.87 10.09
CA LEU A 233 5.83 -7.28 9.83
C LEU A 233 4.59 -7.69 10.63
N THR A 234 3.57 -8.24 9.96
CA THR A 234 2.37 -8.78 10.63
C THR A 234 2.13 -10.25 10.35
N ALA A 235 1.61 -10.96 11.35
CA ALA A 235 1.24 -12.38 11.21
C ALA A 235 0.00 -12.53 10.32
N HIS A 236 -0.98 -11.64 10.48
CA HIS A 236 -2.22 -11.64 9.72
C HIS A 236 -2.33 -10.43 8.78
N GLY A 237 -3.32 -10.48 7.88
CA GLY A 237 -3.68 -9.37 6.99
C GLY A 237 -3.38 -9.61 5.51
N GLY A 238 -4.20 -9.01 4.65
CA GLY A 238 -3.99 -8.95 3.20
C GLY A 238 -3.24 -7.69 2.78
N ARG A 239 -2.92 -7.59 1.49
CA ARG A 239 -2.35 -6.39 0.87
C ARG A 239 -3.30 -5.19 0.96
N THR A 240 -4.57 -5.41 1.25
CA THR A 240 -5.57 -4.36 1.48
C THR A 240 -5.91 -4.14 2.96
N SER A 241 -5.21 -4.80 3.88
CA SER A 241 -5.39 -4.64 5.33
C SER A 241 -5.05 -3.23 5.82
N HIS A 242 -5.49 -2.90 7.04
CA HIS A 242 -5.16 -1.64 7.71
C HIS A 242 -3.64 -1.39 7.77
N ALA A 243 -2.86 -2.40 8.16
CA ALA A 243 -1.40 -2.34 8.19
C ALA A 243 -0.83 -1.93 6.82
N ALA A 244 -1.31 -2.59 5.76
CA ALA A 244 -0.85 -2.38 4.40
C ALA A 244 -1.20 -1.00 3.85
N VAL A 245 -2.40 -0.50 4.12
CA VAL A 245 -2.83 0.84 3.68
C VAL A 245 -2.02 1.92 4.38
N ILE A 246 -1.89 1.86 5.71
CA ILE A 246 -1.15 2.84 6.50
C ILE A 246 0.34 2.82 6.12
N ALA A 247 0.95 1.64 6.01
CA ALA A 247 2.37 1.54 5.66
C ALA A 247 2.71 2.17 4.30
N ARG A 248 1.82 2.06 3.30
CA ARG A 248 2.00 2.73 2.00
C ARG A 248 1.98 4.24 2.13
N GLN A 249 1.08 4.78 2.94
CA GLN A 249 1.01 6.23 3.19
C GLN A 249 2.23 6.75 3.94
N LEU A 250 2.85 5.91 4.75
CA LEU A 250 4.05 6.22 5.53
C LEU A 250 5.36 5.88 4.78
N ASN A 251 5.26 5.40 3.53
CA ASN A 251 6.39 4.94 2.72
C ASN A 251 7.30 3.93 3.45
N LYS A 252 6.70 2.98 4.18
CA LYS A 252 7.42 1.95 4.93
C LYS A 252 7.44 0.62 4.19
N VAL A 253 8.56 -0.09 4.31
CA VAL A 253 8.64 -1.51 3.98
C VAL A 253 7.63 -2.25 4.85
N CYS A 254 6.78 -3.08 4.25
CA CYS A 254 5.70 -3.73 4.98
C CYS A 254 5.38 -5.09 4.41
N LEU A 255 5.46 -6.09 5.30
CA LEU A 255 5.11 -7.48 5.03
C LEU A 255 3.92 -7.87 5.90
N VAL A 256 2.87 -8.40 5.28
CA VAL A 256 1.63 -8.76 5.97
C VAL A 256 1.26 -10.22 5.69
N GLY A 257 0.54 -10.84 6.62
CA GLY A 257 0.09 -12.23 6.45
C GLY A 257 1.25 -13.22 6.50
N CYS A 258 2.24 -13.01 7.37
CA CYS A 258 3.33 -13.96 7.60
C CYS A 258 2.85 -15.14 8.45
N ASN A 259 2.36 -16.22 7.82
CA ASN A 259 1.87 -17.41 8.53
C ASN A 259 2.93 -18.09 9.42
N ALA A 260 4.22 -17.87 9.13
CA ALA A 260 5.33 -18.40 9.90
C ALA A 260 5.75 -17.49 11.08
N LEU A 261 5.01 -16.39 11.33
CA LEU A 261 5.19 -15.51 12.47
C LEU A 261 4.18 -15.85 13.58
N ALA A 262 4.68 -16.03 14.80
CA ALA A 262 3.86 -16.07 16.01
C ALA A 262 4.44 -15.11 17.05
N VAL A 263 3.63 -14.15 17.53
CA VAL A 263 4.01 -13.21 18.59
C VAL A 263 3.44 -13.69 19.92
N ALA A 264 4.26 -13.73 20.97
CA ALA A 264 3.80 -14.10 22.31
C ALA A 264 2.82 -13.05 22.85
N THR A 265 1.78 -13.47 23.57
CA THR A 265 0.70 -12.60 24.07
C THR A 265 1.19 -11.53 25.06
N ASP A 266 2.30 -11.81 25.75
CA ASP A 266 2.97 -10.90 26.66
C ASP A 266 3.99 -9.97 25.96
N ASN A 267 4.15 -10.11 24.64
CA ASN A 267 5.17 -9.43 23.82
C ASN A 267 6.61 -9.68 24.31
N ALA A 268 6.89 -10.81 24.99
CA ALA A 268 8.24 -11.13 25.46
C ALA A 268 9.14 -11.73 24.38
N SER A 269 8.55 -12.31 23.31
CA SER A 269 9.28 -12.88 22.19
C SER A 269 8.38 -13.10 20.97
N CYS A 270 8.98 -13.38 19.82
CA CYS A 270 8.27 -13.88 18.66
C CYS A 270 9.00 -15.09 18.06
N VAL A 271 8.29 -15.86 17.22
CA VAL A 271 8.84 -16.94 16.42
C VAL A 271 8.65 -16.59 14.96
N ILE A 272 9.71 -16.67 14.15
CA ILE A 272 9.69 -16.43 12.70
C ILE A 272 10.36 -17.62 12.02
N GLY A 273 9.64 -18.33 11.16
CA GLY A 273 10.23 -19.47 10.43
C GLY A 273 10.69 -20.62 11.34
N GLY A 274 10.06 -20.76 12.51
CA GLY A 274 10.44 -21.75 13.54
C GLY A 274 11.59 -21.32 14.46
N GLN A 275 12.21 -20.16 14.23
CA GLN A 275 13.27 -19.62 15.10
C GLN A 275 12.69 -18.59 16.07
N ARG A 276 13.17 -18.60 17.33
CA ARG A 276 12.71 -17.67 18.38
C ARG A 276 13.61 -16.45 18.44
N PHE A 277 12.98 -15.27 18.51
CA PHE A 277 13.63 -13.97 18.64
C PHE A 277 13.11 -13.22 19.85
N ALA A 278 13.99 -12.47 20.49
CA ALA A 278 13.70 -11.52 21.56
C ALA A 278 13.57 -10.08 21.00
N PRO A 279 12.89 -9.18 21.71
CA PRO A 279 12.98 -7.75 21.43
C PRO A 279 14.43 -7.29 21.36
N GLY A 280 14.77 -6.50 20.34
CA GLY A 280 16.14 -6.03 20.11
C GLY A 280 16.96 -6.89 19.13
N ASP A 281 16.55 -8.12 18.83
CA ASP A 281 17.23 -8.95 17.83
C ASP A 281 17.10 -8.35 16.43
N LEU A 282 18.12 -8.53 15.59
CA LEU A 282 18.17 -7.95 14.25
C LEU A 282 17.49 -8.85 13.24
N ILE A 283 16.66 -8.25 12.38
CA ILE A 283 16.09 -8.88 11.19
C ILE A 283 16.13 -7.92 10.01
N THR A 284 15.98 -8.48 8.81
CA THR A 284 15.83 -7.73 7.56
C THR A 284 14.54 -8.14 6.88
N LEU A 285 13.74 -7.16 6.48
CA LEU A 285 12.55 -7.36 5.67
C LEU A 285 12.85 -6.92 4.23
N ASP A 286 12.56 -7.79 3.28
CA ASP A 286 12.56 -7.48 1.86
C ASP A 286 11.11 -7.41 1.37
N GLY A 287 10.63 -6.18 1.19
CA GLY A 287 9.32 -5.85 0.66
C GLY A 287 9.17 -6.14 -0.83
N ASP A 288 10.25 -6.26 -1.60
CA ASP A 288 10.17 -6.54 -3.03
C ASP A 288 9.93 -8.04 -3.28
N LEU A 289 10.62 -8.90 -2.52
CA LEU A 289 10.47 -10.36 -2.61
C LEU A 289 9.46 -10.96 -1.62
N GLY A 290 9.00 -10.17 -0.64
CA GLY A 290 8.11 -10.67 0.39
C GLY A 290 8.82 -11.58 1.39
N ALA A 291 10.09 -11.31 1.70
CA ALA A 291 10.97 -12.22 2.42
C ALA A 291 11.47 -11.63 3.75
N VAL A 292 11.63 -12.50 4.75
CA VAL A 292 12.17 -12.17 6.08
C VAL A 292 13.49 -12.89 6.29
N TYR A 293 14.53 -12.17 6.70
CA TYR A 293 15.86 -12.72 6.93
C TYR A 293 16.34 -12.45 8.35
N GLU A 294 17.14 -13.38 8.85
CA GLU A 294 17.85 -13.23 10.12
C GLU A 294 19.00 -12.22 9.99
N GLY A 295 19.11 -11.32 10.96
CA GLY A 295 20.19 -10.36 11.04
C GLY A 295 20.04 -9.18 10.08
N ARG A 296 21.11 -8.38 10.00
CA ARG A 296 21.23 -7.30 9.03
C ARG A 296 21.86 -7.84 7.74
N LEU A 297 21.27 -7.52 6.61
CA LEU A 297 21.83 -7.80 5.28
C LEU A 297 22.27 -6.51 4.60
N ASP A 298 23.22 -6.64 3.69
CA ASP A 298 23.73 -5.51 2.90
C ASP A 298 22.74 -5.08 1.83
N VAL A 299 22.58 -3.77 1.72
CA VAL A 299 21.62 -3.14 0.81
C VAL A 299 22.28 -2.12 -0.09
N VAL A 300 21.71 -1.96 -1.27
CA VAL A 300 22.06 -0.92 -2.24
C VAL A 300 20.91 0.07 -2.36
N ALA A 301 21.25 1.36 -2.37
CA ALA A 301 20.29 2.43 -2.59
C ALA A 301 19.97 2.55 -4.09
N GLU A 302 18.70 2.81 -4.39
CA GLU A 302 18.20 3.04 -5.74
C GLU A 302 17.29 4.26 -5.76
N ARG A 303 17.38 5.03 -6.85
CA ARG A 303 16.53 6.18 -7.13
C ARG A 303 15.80 6.00 -8.47
N PRO A 304 14.62 6.59 -8.64
CA PRO A 304 13.87 6.52 -9.90
C PRO A 304 14.42 7.54 -10.91
N VAL A 305 15.66 7.34 -11.36
CA VAL A 305 16.45 8.34 -12.11
C VAL A 305 15.76 8.79 -13.39
N ASP A 306 15.17 7.85 -14.14
CA ASP A 306 14.51 8.15 -15.42
C ASP A 306 13.23 8.99 -15.24
N ASP A 307 12.44 8.68 -14.21
CA ASP A 307 11.21 9.41 -13.89
C ASP A 307 11.54 10.82 -13.35
N LEU A 308 12.58 10.93 -12.52
CA LEU A 308 13.09 12.24 -12.05
C LEU A 308 13.59 13.10 -13.20
N ALA A 309 14.37 12.53 -14.12
CA ALA A 309 14.87 13.24 -15.31
C ALA A 309 13.73 13.70 -16.24
N GLN A 310 12.66 12.91 -16.33
CA GLN A 310 11.47 13.29 -17.09
C GLN A 310 10.77 14.51 -16.48
N LEU A 311 10.60 14.55 -15.16
CA LEU A 311 10.03 15.72 -14.48
C LEU A 311 10.89 16.98 -14.69
N GLU A 312 12.21 16.85 -14.61
CA GLU A 312 13.11 17.97 -14.87
C GLU A 312 12.96 18.51 -16.31
N THR A 313 12.79 17.61 -17.27
CA THR A 313 12.56 17.98 -18.67
C THR A 313 11.29 18.82 -18.81
N TRP A 314 10.18 18.40 -18.18
CA TRP A 314 8.93 19.15 -18.20
C TRP A 314 9.05 20.50 -17.46
N ARG A 315 9.73 20.54 -16.31
CA ARG A 315 10.01 21.80 -15.57
C ARG A 315 10.78 22.81 -16.40
N ARG A 316 11.80 22.36 -17.14
CA ARG A 316 12.58 23.24 -18.04
C ARG A 316 11.74 23.73 -19.22
N GLY A 317 10.87 22.88 -19.77
CA GLY A 317 9.91 23.25 -20.82
C GLY A 317 8.95 24.36 -20.38
N GLN A 318 8.45 24.31 -19.15
CA GLN A 318 7.64 25.39 -18.56
C GLN A 318 8.42 26.70 -18.37
N GLY A 319 9.69 26.60 -17.95
CA GLY A 319 10.58 27.75 -17.74
C GLY A 319 10.91 28.51 -19.03
N ALA A 320 10.97 27.82 -20.17
CA ALA A 320 11.19 28.43 -21.48
C ALA A 320 9.93 29.09 -22.08
N ALA A 321 8.74 28.75 -21.58
CA ALA A 321 7.45 29.22 -22.11
C ALA A 321 6.91 30.51 -21.45
N ARG A 322 7.58 31.07 -20.44
CA ARG A 322 7.24 32.39 -19.88
C ARG A 322 8.13 33.47 -20.53
N PRO A 323 7.61 34.32 -21.42
CA PRO A 323 8.33 35.55 -21.74
C PRO A 323 8.38 36.40 -20.47
N VAL A 324 9.58 36.79 -20.08
CA VAL A 324 9.80 37.86 -19.12
C VAL A 324 9.20 39.11 -19.74
N VAL A 325 7.98 39.47 -19.33
CA VAL A 325 7.47 40.82 -19.58
C VAL A 325 8.29 41.72 -18.66
N SER A 326 9.36 42.30 -19.20
CA SER A 326 10.08 43.38 -18.54
C SER A 326 9.14 44.58 -18.47
N ALA A 327 8.62 44.86 -17.28
CA ALA A 327 8.02 46.15 -17.00
C ALA A 327 9.15 47.19 -16.92
N THR A 328 9.46 47.80 -18.07
CA THR A 328 10.15 49.10 -18.15
C THR A 328 9.17 50.11 -18.71
N ALA A 329 8.56 50.89 -17.81
CA ALA A 329 8.16 52.31 -17.92
C ALA A 329 7.18 52.63 -16.79
#